data_AF-A0A0D5C1W5-F1
#
_entry.id   AF-A0A0D5C1W5-F1
#
_cell.length_a   1.000
_cell.length_b   1.000
_cell.length_c   1.000
_cell.angle_alpha   90.00
_cell.angle_beta   90.00
_cell.angle_gamma   90.00
#
_symmetry.space_group_name_H-M   'P 1'
#
loop_
_entity.id
_entity.type
_entity.pdbx_description
1 polymer ?
#
loop_
_entity_poly.entity_id
_entity_poly.type
_entity_poly.pdbx_seq_one_letter_code
_entity_poly.pdbx_strand_id
1 'polypeptide(L)'
;MNVMGKKQKKNDEESVGQIHVYSYKLLNEHVKFLHPKLKSLDKSIKQAMMPIPFEVYVSSMVFFSLIAGICGAVFALIVAQFINIQPASLSILLPVLAGFMLFGITFGILQVIPKIRVTNRSSKLVEEIPHFIGYMSTLATSGLTLEGIFKAIAKEETEEDIVKDARFIVRNIDILGMDLISAIKDLIHRTPTGPYSELLEGAVVTVQSGGDLKEYFNATAKVQLEEKKMLMQKTTESLGSVAEIYTILLIVFPLLAVIMLSIMGIMSPSLAGFDLITLMNILTFAVIPLSGVLMLVMMDTMVPKR
;
A
#
# COMPACT_ATOMS: atom_id res chain seq x y z
N MET A 1 -21.32 3.94 37.43
CA MET A 1 -22.16 4.03 36.22
C MET A 1 -21.27 4.30 35.01
N ASN A 2 -20.67 3.26 34.41
CA ASN A 2 -20.19 3.26 33.02
C ASN A 2 -19.65 1.87 32.65
N VAL A 3 -20.54 0.88 32.66
CA VAL A 3 -20.23 -0.50 32.21
C VAL A 3 -20.49 -0.66 30.70
N MET A 4 -20.98 0.40 30.04
CA MET A 4 -21.40 0.36 28.64
C MET A 4 -20.27 0.72 27.66
N GLY A 5 -19.29 1.54 28.07
CA GLY A 5 -18.15 1.94 27.22
C GLY A 5 -17.06 0.88 27.02
N LYS A 6 -17.01 -0.17 27.86
CA LYS A 6 -16.05 -1.29 27.69
C LYS A 6 -16.56 -2.40 26.76
N LYS A 7 -17.87 -2.42 26.43
CA LYS A 7 -18.44 -3.46 25.57
C LYS A 7 -18.29 -3.16 24.07
N GLN A 8 -18.11 -1.90 23.67
CA GLN A 8 -17.95 -1.54 22.26
C GLN A 8 -16.50 -1.63 21.76
N LYS A 9 -15.49 -1.46 22.62
CA LYS A 9 -14.07 -1.55 22.24
C LYS A 9 -13.51 -2.99 22.14
N LYS A 10 -14.36 -4.01 22.36
CA LYS A 10 -13.95 -5.44 22.38
C LYS A 10 -14.44 -6.25 21.18
N ASN A 11 -15.23 -5.65 20.29
CA ASN A 11 -15.78 -6.34 19.12
C ASN A 11 -14.97 -6.15 17.83
N ASP A 12 -13.94 -5.30 17.85
CA ASP A 12 -12.93 -5.19 16.78
C ASP A 12 -11.67 -6.00 17.12
N GLU A 13 -11.76 -6.97 18.04
CA GLU A 13 -10.78 -8.06 18.07
C GLU A 13 -10.93 -8.83 16.76
N GLU A 14 -9.80 -8.96 16.06
CA GLU A 14 -9.55 -9.59 14.77
C GLU A 14 -10.11 -11.02 14.67
N SER A 15 -11.43 -11.15 14.70
CA SER A 15 -12.17 -12.36 14.46
C SER A 15 -11.99 -12.65 12.98
N VAL A 16 -11.11 -13.60 12.67
CA VAL A 16 -11.09 -14.34 11.40
C VAL A 16 -12.55 -14.57 11.02
N GLY A 17 -13.05 -13.79 10.05
CA GLY A 17 -14.49 -13.68 9.82
C GLY A 17 -15.11 -15.06 9.74
N GLN A 18 -16.29 -15.26 10.33
CA GLN A 18 -16.89 -16.60 10.49
C GLN A 18 -16.81 -17.44 9.19
N ILE A 19 -16.91 -16.78 8.04
CA ILE A 19 -16.73 -17.32 6.68
C ILE A 19 -15.39 -18.04 6.47
N HIS A 20 -14.27 -17.50 6.94
CA HIS A 20 -12.94 -18.11 6.85
C HIS A 20 -12.83 -19.40 7.68
N VAL A 21 -13.46 -19.42 8.86
CA VAL A 21 -13.49 -20.61 9.73
C VAL A 21 -14.34 -21.72 9.10
N TYR A 22 -15.49 -21.38 8.52
CA TYR A 22 -16.31 -22.33 7.77
C TYR A 22 -15.59 -22.89 6.54
N SER A 23 -14.88 -22.03 5.80
CA SER A 23 -14.09 -22.43 4.63
C SER A 23 -13.03 -23.47 5.01
N TYR A 24 -12.30 -23.24 6.10
CA TYR A 24 -11.30 -24.17 6.61
C TYR A 24 -11.92 -25.52 7.01
N LYS A 25 -13.02 -25.50 7.76
CA LYS A 25 -13.67 -26.74 8.22
C LYS A 25 -14.17 -27.62 7.06
N LEU A 26 -14.59 -27.02 5.95
CA LEU A 26 -15.13 -27.73 4.78
C LEU A 26 -14.04 -28.29 3.85
N LEU A 27 -12.94 -27.56 3.65
CA LEU A 27 -12.00 -27.80 2.54
C LEU A 27 -10.59 -28.21 2.98
N ASN A 28 -10.25 -28.17 4.28
CA ASN A 28 -8.90 -28.47 4.76
C ASN A 28 -8.36 -29.83 4.24
N GLU A 29 -9.18 -30.87 4.20
CA GLU A 29 -8.73 -32.21 3.80
C GLU A 29 -8.41 -32.34 2.30
N HIS A 30 -9.12 -31.59 1.45
CA HIS A 30 -8.98 -31.64 -0.02
C HIS A 30 -7.93 -30.66 -0.56
N VAL A 31 -7.60 -29.62 0.22
CA VAL A 31 -6.69 -28.53 -0.20
C VAL A 31 -5.23 -28.83 0.15
N LYS A 32 -4.95 -29.84 0.99
CA LYS A 32 -3.60 -30.29 1.42
C LYS A 32 -2.58 -30.44 0.29
N PHE A 33 -3.01 -30.85 -0.90
CA PHE A 33 -2.13 -30.99 -2.08
C PHE A 33 -1.56 -29.66 -2.62
N LEU A 34 -2.22 -28.52 -2.37
CA LEU A 34 -1.77 -27.19 -2.83
C LEU A 34 -0.77 -26.51 -1.89
N HIS A 35 -0.65 -26.97 -0.63
CA HIS A 35 0.27 -26.41 0.37
C HIS A 35 1.75 -26.37 -0.11
N PRO A 36 2.32 -27.43 -0.73
CA PRO A 36 3.72 -27.39 -1.18
C PRO A 36 3.96 -26.37 -2.31
N LYS A 37 2.98 -26.13 -3.19
CA LYS A 37 3.12 -25.18 -4.31
C LYS A 37 2.95 -23.71 -3.88
N LEU A 38 2.27 -23.47 -2.76
CA LEU A 38 1.99 -22.13 -2.24
C LEU A 38 2.84 -21.76 -1.02
N LYS A 39 3.91 -22.50 -0.74
CA LYS A 39 4.81 -22.22 0.41
C LYS A 39 5.39 -20.80 0.38
N SER A 40 5.54 -20.20 -0.81
CA SER A 40 5.95 -18.80 -0.95
C SER A 40 4.92 -17.80 -0.39
N LEU A 41 3.62 -18.14 -0.40
CA LEU A 41 2.58 -17.32 0.21
C LEU A 41 2.68 -17.31 1.74
N ASP A 42 3.11 -18.40 2.39
CA ASP A 42 3.27 -18.41 3.85
C ASP A 42 4.21 -17.30 4.31
N LYS A 43 5.32 -17.11 3.59
CA LYS A 43 6.25 -15.99 3.83
C LYS A 43 5.54 -14.65 3.63
N SER A 44 4.82 -14.45 2.53
CA SER A 44 4.12 -13.18 2.27
C SER A 44 3.00 -12.90 3.27
N ILE A 45 2.28 -13.92 3.76
CA ILE A 45 1.23 -13.78 4.76
C ILE A 45 1.82 -13.33 6.10
N LYS A 46 2.91 -13.99 6.51
CA LYS A 46 3.67 -13.60 7.72
C LYS A 46 4.24 -12.20 7.59
N GLN A 47 4.82 -11.86 6.44
CA GLN A 47 5.37 -10.54 6.14
C GLN A 47 4.32 -9.44 5.99
N ALA A 48 3.07 -9.78 5.69
CA ALA A 48 1.96 -8.83 5.69
C ALA A 48 1.30 -8.69 7.07
N MET A 49 1.78 -9.42 8.09
CA MET A 49 1.21 -9.46 9.44
C MET A 49 -0.30 -9.70 9.45
N MET A 50 -0.78 -10.54 8.53
CA MET A 50 -2.21 -10.82 8.43
C MET A 50 -2.65 -11.74 9.58
N PRO A 51 -3.80 -11.47 10.23
CA PRO A 51 -4.30 -12.25 11.38
C PRO A 51 -4.86 -13.63 10.97
N ILE A 52 -4.61 -14.08 9.74
CA ILE A 52 -5.15 -15.31 9.17
C ILE A 52 -4.00 -16.31 8.98
N PRO A 53 -4.06 -17.52 9.55
CA PRO A 53 -3.02 -18.52 9.35
C PRO A 53 -3.02 -19.02 7.90
N PHE A 54 -1.85 -19.42 7.41
CA PHE A 54 -1.63 -19.83 6.01
C PHE A 54 -2.65 -20.87 5.52
N GLU A 55 -2.92 -21.90 6.32
CA GLU A 55 -3.85 -22.97 5.94
C GLU A 55 -5.30 -22.48 5.77
N VAL A 56 -5.74 -21.56 6.63
CA VAL A 56 -7.07 -20.95 6.56
C VAL A 56 -7.16 -20.03 5.35
N TYR A 57 -6.09 -19.30 5.02
CA TYR A 57 -6.04 -18.44 3.84
C TYR A 57 -6.14 -19.25 2.54
N VAL A 58 -5.37 -20.32 2.40
CA VAL A 58 -5.41 -21.18 1.20
C VAL A 58 -6.78 -21.86 1.06
N SER A 59 -7.36 -22.34 2.17
CA SER A 59 -8.70 -22.94 2.16
C SER A 59 -9.77 -21.91 1.76
N SER A 60 -9.67 -20.70 2.29
CA SER A 60 -10.58 -19.59 1.93
C SER A 60 -10.41 -19.19 0.46
N MET A 61 -9.18 -19.19 -0.05
CA MET A 61 -8.90 -18.87 -1.46
C MET A 61 -9.61 -19.85 -2.40
N VAL A 62 -9.46 -21.15 -2.15
CA VAL A 62 -10.13 -22.18 -2.97
C VAL A 62 -11.65 -22.07 -2.84
N PHE A 63 -12.17 -21.82 -1.64
CA PHE A 63 -13.61 -21.65 -1.38
C PHE A 63 -14.21 -20.47 -2.17
N PHE A 64 -13.59 -19.28 -2.08
CA PHE A 64 -14.06 -18.11 -2.81
C PHE A 64 -13.93 -18.28 -4.32
N SER A 65 -12.87 -18.93 -4.80
CA SER A 65 -12.73 -19.25 -6.23
C SER A 65 -13.81 -20.21 -6.71
N LEU A 66 -14.16 -21.22 -5.92
CA LEU A 66 -15.25 -22.16 -6.22
C LEU A 66 -16.60 -21.43 -6.31
N ILE A 67 -16.91 -20.58 -5.34
CA ILE A 67 -18.12 -19.76 -5.35
C ILE A 67 -18.15 -18.85 -6.58
N ALA A 68 -17.04 -18.17 -6.88
CA ALA A 68 -16.94 -17.30 -8.05
C ALA A 68 -17.11 -18.07 -9.37
N GLY A 69 -16.56 -19.29 -9.45
CA GLY A 69 -16.74 -20.16 -10.61
C GLY A 69 -18.19 -20.60 -10.80
N ILE A 70 -18.88 -20.99 -9.71
CA ILE A 70 -20.30 -21.37 -9.75
C ILE A 70 -21.17 -20.17 -10.12
N CYS A 71 -20.97 -19.02 -9.46
CA CYS A 71 -21.69 -17.79 -9.77
C CYS A 71 -21.44 -17.36 -11.23
N GLY A 72 -20.21 -17.49 -11.71
CA GLY A 72 -19.82 -17.22 -13.08
C GLY A 72 -20.53 -18.10 -14.10
N ALA A 73 -20.59 -19.40 -13.84
CA ALA A 73 -21.30 -20.36 -14.67
C ALA A 73 -22.81 -20.09 -14.68
N VAL A 74 -23.41 -19.85 -13.51
CA VAL A 74 -24.85 -19.52 -13.41
C VAL A 74 -25.18 -18.23 -14.15
N PHE A 75 -24.37 -17.18 -13.98
CA PHE A 75 -24.55 -15.92 -14.67
C PHE A 75 -24.43 -16.08 -16.20
N ALA A 76 -23.40 -16.79 -16.66
CA ALA A 76 -23.21 -17.07 -18.08
C ALA A 76 -24.34 -17.93 -18.68
N LEU A 77 -24.91 -18.86 -17.90
CA LEU A 77 -26.07 -19.65 -18.32
C LEU A 77 -27.29 -18.77 -18.51
N ILE A 78 -27.57 -17.87 -17.55
CA ILE A 78 -28.68 -16.91 -17.64
C ILE A 78 -28.52 -16.06 -18.92
N VAL A 79 -27.34 -15.49 -19.14
CA VAL A 79 -27.04 -14.67 -20.33
C VAL A 79 -27.21 -15.48 -21.62
N ALA A 80 -26.72 -16.72 -21.65
CA ALA A 80 -26.84 -17.58 -22.83
C ALA A 80 -28.31 -17.91 -23.17
N GLN A 81 -29.19 -18.05 -22.17
CA GLN A 81 -30.63 -18.26 -22.39
C GLN A 81 -31.32 -16.99 -22.93
N PHE A 82 -30.94 -15.80 -22.47
CA PHE A 82 -31.50 -14.53 -22.96
C PHE A 82 -31.09 -14.19 -24.41
N ILE A 83 -29.88 -14.55 -24.83
CA ILE A 83 -29.34 -14.22 -26.16
C ILE A 83 -29.72 -15.25 -27.24
N ASN A 84 -30.30 -16.40 -26.86
CA ASN A 84 -30.74 -17.48 -27.77
C ASN A 84 -29.64 -17.92 -28.76
N ILE A 85 -28.47 -18.27 -28.22
CA ILE A 85 -27.31 -18.70 -29.02
C ILE A 85 -27.57 -20.09 -29.59
N GLN A 86 -27.78 -20.17 -30.91
CA GLN A 86 -27.71 -21.43 -31.68
C GLN A 86 -26.28 -21.66 -32.18
N PRO A 87 -25.72 -22.88 -32.12
CA PRO A 87 -26.30 -24.17 -31.71
C PRO A 87 -26.28 -24.45 -30.18
N ALA A 88 -27.13 -25.37 -29.73
CA ALA A 88 -27.30 -25.75 -28.32
C ALA A 88 -26.00 -26.25 -27.63
N SER A 89 -25.04 -26.81 -28.38
CA SER A 89 -23.74 -27.22 -27.83
C SER A 89 -22.91 -26.04 -27.30
N LEU A 90 -22.97 -24.89 -27.97
CA LEU A 90 -22.30 -23.66 -27.53
C LEU A 90 -22.94 -23.08 -26.27
N SER A 91 -24.25 -23.27 -26.07
CA SER A 91 -24.97 -22.77 -24.90
C SER A 91 -24.57 -23.45 -23.58
N ILE A 92 -24.06 -24.68 -23.63
CA ILE A 92 -23.59 -25.44 -22.45
C ILE A 92 -22.08 -25.25 -22.25
N LEU A 93 -21.32 -25.14 -23.34
CA LEU A 93 -19.87 -24.94 -23.28
C LEU A 93 -19.51 -23.56 -22.72
N LEU A 94 -20.25 -22.51 -23.10
CA LEU A 94 -19.93 -21.13 -22.72
C LEU A 94 -20.03 -20.88 -21.20
N PRO A 95 -21.07 -21.36 -20.48
CA PRO A 95 -21.13 -21.25 -19.02
C PRO A 95 -20.02 -22.01 -18.29
N VAL A 96 -19.66 -23.20 -18.77
CA VAL A 96 -18.57 -23.99 -18.19
C VAL A 96 -17.25 -23.24 -18.36
N LEU A 97 -16.98 -22.73 -19.56
CA LEU A 97 -15.77 -21.95 -19.83
C LEU A 97 -15.71 -20.65 -19.00
N ALA A 98 -16.83 -19.93 -18.90
CA ALA A 98 -16.93 -18.72 -18.09
C ALA A 98 -16.71 -19.00 -16.58
N GLY A 99 -17.26 -20.11 -16.07
CA GLY A 99 -17.04 -20.54 -14.69
C GLY A 99 -15.57 -20.88 -14.41
N PHE A 100 -14.91 -21.63 -15.30
CA PHE A 100 -13.47 -21.90 -15.17
C PHE A 100 -12.61 -20.64 -15.29
N MET A 101 -12.97 -19.70 -16.18
CA MET A 101 -12.28 -18.41 -16.26
C MET A 101 -12.39 -17.61 -14.96
N LEU A 102 -13.59 -17.46 -14.41
CA LEU A 102 -13.80 -16.70 -13.17
C LEU A 102 -13.15 -17.38 -11.96
N PHE A 103 -13.17 -18.71 -11.90
CA PHE A 103 -12.40 -19.47 -10.92
C PHE A 103 -10.90 -19.14 -11.03
N GLY A 104 -10.34 -19.20 -12.24
CA GLY A 104 -8.92 -18.93 -12.49
C GLY A 104 -8.51 -17.48 -12.16
N ILE A 105 -9.34 -16.50 -12.55
CA ILE A 105 -9.09 -15.07 -12.29
C ILE A 105 -9.13 -14.80 -10.79
N THR A 106 -10.16 -15.25 -10.09
CA THR A 106 -10.27 -15.03 -8.63
C THR A 106 -9.15 -15.71 -7.87
N PHE A 107 -8.78 -16.93 -8.25
CA PHE A 107 -7.65 -17.63 -7.66
C PHE A 107 -6.34 -16.87 -7.88
N GLY A 108 -6.11 -16.36 -9.09
CA GLY A 108 -4.95 -15.54 -9.43
C GLY A 108 -4.88 -14.25 -8.61
N ILE A 109 -6.00 -13.52 -8.49
CA ILE A 109 -6.08 -12.28 -7.71
C ILE A 109 -5.76 -12.55 -6.23
N LEU A 110 -6.37 -13.57 -5.63
CA LEU A 110 -6.19 -13.90 -4.22
C LEU A 110 -4.75 -14.34 -3.89
N GLN A 111 -3.98 -14.83 -4.87
CA GLN A 111 -2.54 -15.09 -4.69
C GLN A 111 -1.69 -13.82 -4.67
N VAL A 112 -2.13 -12.76 -5.35
CA VAL A 112 -1.38 -11.51 -5.49
C VAL A 112 -1.64 -10.57 -4.30
N ILE A 113 -2.83 -10.63 -3.67
CA ILE A 113 -3.20 -9.77 -2.53
C ILE A 113 -2.14 -9.76 -1.41
N PRO A 114 -1.62 -10.91 -0.91
CA PRO A 114 -0.61 -10.90 0.15
C PRO A 114 0.66 -10.14 -0.27
N LYS A 115 1.08 -10.28 -1.54
CA LYS A 115 2.27 -9.60 -2.06
C LYS A 115 2.08 -8.08 -2.10
N ILE A 116 0.91 -7.61 -2.55
CA ILE A 116 0.57 -6.19 -2.54
C ILE A 116 0.58 -5.65 -1.11
N ARG A 117 0.01 -6.39 -0.16
CA ARG A 117 0.02 -5.99 1.25
C ARG A 117 1.42 -5.93 1.85
N VAL A 118 2.32 -6.87 1.49
CA VAL A 118 3.74 -6.81 1.88
C VAL A 118 4.40 -5.53 1.36
N THR A 119 4.19 -5.18 0.09
CA THR A 119 4.74 -3.95 -0.50
C THR A 119 4.20 -2.71 0.21
N ASN A 120 2.89 -2.64 0.42
CA ASN A 120 2.27 -1.51 1.11
C ASN A 120 2.80 -1.36 2.55
N ARG A 121 2.92 -2.47 3.30
CA ARG A 121 3.52 -2.46 4.65
C ARG A 121 4.99 -2.03 4.61
N SER A 122 5.76 -2.52 3.64
CA SER A 122 7.16 -2.10 3.48
C SER A 122 7.30 -0.60 3.26
N SER A 123 6.43 0.00 2.44
CA SER A 123 6.42 1.45 2.21
C SER A 123 6.06 2.22 3.46
N LYS A 124 5.02 1.80 4.20
CA LYS A 124 4.61 2.42 5.46
C LYS A 124 5.71 2.37 6.52
N LEU A 125 6.35 1.21 6.69
CA LEU A 125 7.48 1.07 7.62
C LEU A 125 8.60 2.07 7.29
N VAL A 126 8.98 2.20 6.01
CA VAL A 126 10.02 3.16 5.58
C VAL A 126 9.61 4.61 5.89
N GLU A 127 8.34 4.95 5.72
CA GLU A 127 7.79 6.27 6.01
C GLU A 127 7.78 6.58 7.52
N GLU A 128 7.47 5.59 8.36
CA GLU A 128 7.39 5.69 9.80
C GLU A 128 8.79 5.73 10.48
N ILE A 129 9.81 5.07 9.89
CA ILE A 129 11.17 4.95 10.47
C ILE A 129 11.74 6.28 10.97
N PRO A 130 11.79 7.38 10.19
CA PRO A 130 12.43 8.62 10.63
C PRO A 130 11.81 9.23 11.89
N HIS A 131 10.52 8.99 12.13
CA HIS A 131 9.85 9.41 13.36
C HIS A 131 10.24 8.52 14.53
N PHE A 132 10.11 7.19 14.37
CA PHE A 132 10.37 6.25 15.46
C PHE A 132 11.84 6.09 15.80
N ILE A 133 12.77 6.27 14.86
CA ILE A 133 14.22 6.26 15.14
C ILE A 133 14.61 7.43 16.06
N GLY A 134 14.02 8.61 15.86
CA GLY A 134 14.21 9.76 16.74
C GLY A 134 13.64 9.50 18.13
N TYR A 135 12.49 8.84 18.20
CA TYR A 135 11.89 8.43 19.47
C TYR A 135 12.75 7.39 20.20
N MET A 136 13.19 6.33 19.51
CA MET A 136 14.10 5.31 20.04
C MET A 136 15.40 5.94 20.54
N SER A 137 15.98 6.88 19.79
CA SER A 137 17.20 7.59 20.21
C SER A 137 16.99 8.41 21.49
N THR A 138 15.85 9.09 21.60
CA THR A 138 15.50 9.88 22.79
C THR A 138 15.33 8.97 24.02
N LEU A 139 14.62 7.85 23.85
CA LEU A 139 14.43 6.86 24.92
C LEU A 139 15.75 6.19 25.33
N ALA A 140 16.60 5.82 24.38
CA ALA A 140 17.93 5.28 24.65
C ALA A 140 18.81 6.31 25.38
N THR A 141 18.72 7.59 25.00
CA THR A 141 19.44 8.69 25.69
C THR A 141 18.99 8.85 27.14
N SER A 142 17.73 8.59 27.45
CA SER A 142 17.21 8.58 28.82
C SER A 142 17.59 7.31 29.62
N GLY A 143 18.36 6.40 29.02
CA GLY A 143 18.89 5.20 29.69
C GLY A 143 17.94 4.00 29.67
N LEU A 144 16.89 4.01 28.85
CA LEU A 144 16.03 2.83 28.70
C LEU A 144 16.79 1.70 27.98
N THR A 145 16.57 0.47 28.43
CA THR A 145 17.02 -0.73 27.74
C THR A 145 16.23 -0.91 26.44
N LEU A 146 16.75 -1.72 25.50
CA LEU A 146 16.05 -2.02 24.25
C LEU A 146 14.63 -2.57 24.47
N GLU A 147 14.44 -3.42 25.48
CA GLU A 147 13.11 -3.89 25.89
C GLU A 147 12.23 -2.74 26.37
N GLY A 148 12.77 -1.84 27.21
CA GLY A 148 12.07 -0.66 27.69
C GLY A 148 11.62 0.27 26.55
N ILE A 149 12.46 0.42 25.52
CA ILE A 149 12.14 1.20 24.32
C ILE A 149 10.95 0.60 23.58
N PHE A 150 10.95 -0.71 23.31
CA PHE A 150 9.80 -1.37 22.67
C PHE A 150 8.54 -1.32 23.55
N LYS A 151 8.67 -1.43 24.88
CA LYS A 151 7.56 -1.25 25.82
C LYS A 151 6.97 0.16 25.83
N ALA A 152 7.79 1.19 25.61
CA ALA A 152 7.32 2.56 25.47
C ALA A 152 6.58 2.75 24.15
N ILE A 153 7.16 2.31 23.03
CA ILE A 153 6.53 2.41 21.70
C ILE A 153 5.21 1.63 21.64
N ALA A 154 5.15 0.45 22.26
CA ALA A 154 3.94 -0.38 22.28
C ALA A 154 2.74 0.26 23.01
N LYS A 155 2.97 1.29 23.83
CA LYS A 155 1.93 2.03 24.55
C LYS A 155 1.31 3.18 23.74
N GLU A 156 1.92 3.56 22.62
CA GLU A 156 1.37 4.59 21.75
C GLU A 156 0.00 4.14 21.21
N GLU A 157 -1.01 5.01 21.29
CA GLU A 157 -2.38 4.73 20.82
C GLU A 157 -2.53 5.03 19.33
N THR A 158 -1.60 4.49 18.54
CA THR A 158 -1.53 4.75 17.10
C THR A 158 -1.57 3.44 16.29
N GLU A 159 -1.94 3.55 15.01
CA GLU A 159 -2.21 2.41 14.11
C GLU A 159 -1.03 2.09 13.18
N GLU A 160 0.09 2.77 13.40
CA GLU A 160 1.37 2.62 12.71
C GLU A 160 1.89 1.19 12.81
N ASP A 161 2.50 0.73 11.71
CA ASP A 161 3.01 -0.63 11.59
C ASP A 161 4.17 -0.88 12.57
N ILE A 162 5.01 0.13 12.86
CA ILE A 162 6.07 0.05 13.89
C ILE A 162 5.50 -0.15 15.30
N VAL A 163 4.36 0.48 15.63
CA VAL A 163 3.71 0.31 16.95
C VAL A 163 3.10 -1.09 17.06
N LYS A 164 2.53 -1.62 15.98
CA LYS A 164 2.07 -3.02 15.91
C LYS A 164 3.22 -4.00 16.10
N ASP A 165 4.37 -3.73 15.49
CA ASP A 165 5.58 -4.54 15.61
C ASP A 165 6.17 -4.48 17.04
N ALA A 166 6.16 -3.30 17.67
CA ALA A 166 6.54 -3.15 19.08
C ALA A 166 5.59 -3.93 20.02
N ARG A 167 4.26 -3.84 19.80
CA ARG A 167 3.27 -4.63 20.53
C ARG A 167 3.49 -6.13 20.35
N PHE A 168 3.87 -6.56 19.15
CA PHE A 168 4.20 -7.96 18.87
C PHE A 168 5.41 -8.44 19.69
N ILE A 169 6.50 -7.65 19.73
CA ILE A 169 7.68 -7.96 20.54
C ILE A 169 7.31 -8.05 22.02
N VAL A 170 6.63 -7.02 22.54
CA VAL A 170 6.25 -6.95 23.97
C VAL A 170 5.33 -8.10 24.35
N ARG A 171 4.37 -8.45 23.50
CA ARG A 171 3.50 -9.62 23.71
C ARG A 171 4.30 -10.92 23.79
N ASN A 172 5.27 -11.11 22.90
CA ASN A 172 6.09 -12.31 22.88
C ASN A 172 6.98 -12.42 24.14
N ILE A 173 7.46 -11.29 24.67
CA ILE A 173 8.24 -11.27 25.92
C ILE A 173 7.33 -11.49 27.13
N ASP A 174 6.32 -10.64 27.31
CA ASP A 174 5.52 -10.60 28.55
C ASP A 174 4.51 -11.76 28.65
N ILE A 175 3.97 -12.25 27.53
CA ILE A 175 2.97 -13.33 27.51
C ILE A 175 3.60 -14.68 27.22
N LEU A 176 4.49 -14.77 26.22
CA LEU A 176 5.09 -16.04 25.80
C LEU A 176 6.40 -16.37 26.52
N GLY A 177 6.96 -15.43 27.29
CA GLY A 177 8.21 -15.63 28.02
C GLY A 177 9.44 -15.77 27.12
N MET A 178 9.37 -15.25 25.89
CA MET A 178 10.51 -15.28 24.96
C MET A 178 11.59 -14.30 25.39
N ASP A 179 12.86 -14.64 25.12
CA ASP A 179 13.95 -13.68 25.27
C ASP A 179 13.85 -12.55 24.23
N LEU A 180 14.32 -11.35 24.59
CA LEU A 180 14.26 -10.16 23.76
C LEU A 180 14.85 -10.38 22.37
N ILE A 181 16.00 -11.05 22.28
CA ILE A 181 16.72 -11.24 21.02
C ILE A 181 15.94 -12.19 20.11
N SER A 182 15.41 -13.29 20.64
CA SER A 182 14.55 -14.19 19.88
C SER A 182 13.23 -13.54 19.47
N ALA A 183 12.64 -12.68 20.31
CA ALA A 183 11.44 -11.92 19.97
C ALA A 183 11.68 -10.96 18.80
N ILE A 184 12.79 -10.21 18.82
CA ILE A 184 13.16 -9.32 17.71
C ILE A 184 13.53 -10.12 16.47
N LYS A 185 14.26 -11.25 16.61
CA LYS A 185 14.56 -12.13 15.47
C LYS A 185 13.30 -12.71 14.83
N ASP A 186 12.32 -13.19 15.61
CA ASP A 186 11.05 -13.66 15.05
C ASP A 186 10.33 -12.54 14.30
N LEU A 187 10.37 -11.30 14.81
CA LEU A 187 9.84 -10.14 14.09
C LEU A 187 10.59 -9.90 12.77
N ILE A 188 11.93 -9.88 12.77
CA ILE A 188 12.75 -9.68 11.56
C ILE A 188 12.37 -10.69 10.46
N HIS A 189 12.16 -11.96 10.82
CA HIS A 189 11.74 -13.00 9.86
C HIS A 189 10.32 -12.78 9.30
N ARG A 190 9.49 -12.01 10.01
CA ARG A 190 8.11 -11.63 9.65
C ARG A 190 8.02 -10.21 9.11
N THR A 191 9.13 -9.57 8.82
CA THR A 191 9.18 -8.21 8.29
C THR A 191 9.65 -8.24 6.83
N PRO A 192 9.14 -7.37 5.95
CA PRO A 192 9.68 -7.21 4.60
C PRO A 192 11.15 -6.78 4.67
N THR A 193 12.00 -7.29 3.78
CA THR A 193 13.40 -6.89 3.73
C THR A 193 13.52 -5.41 3.38
N GLY A 194 14.25 -4.64 4.17
CA GLY A 194 14.50 -3.22 3.91
C GLY A 194 15.07 -2.47 5.13
N PRO A 195 15.01 -1.14 5.14
CA PRO A 195 15.63 -0.30 6.18
C PRO A 195 15.13 -0.61 7.60
N TYR A 196 13.86 -1.02 7.75
CA TYR A 196 13.32 -1.38 9.06
C TYR A 196 13.88 -2.70 9.60
N SER A 197 14.04 -3.74 8.75
CA SER A 197 14.67 -4.99 9.18
C SER A 197 16.14 -4.78 9.54
N GLU A 198 16.86 -3.96 8.78
CA GLU A 198 18.26 -3.58 9.06
C GLU A 198 18.40 -2.82 10.38
N LEU A 199 17.45 -1.92 10.68
CA LEU A 199 17.39 -1.23 11.97
C LEU A 199 17.24 -2.21 13.14
N LEU A 200 16.32 -3.18 13.03
CA LEU A 200 16.11 -4.19 14.06
C LEU A 200 17.34 -5.11 14.23
N GLU A 201 17.96 -5.52 13.12
CA GLU A 201 19.17 -6.34 13.13
C GLU A 201 20.35 -5.60 13.78
N GLY A 202 20.58 -4.35 13.41
CA GLY A 202 21.63 -3.53 14.02
C GLY A 202 21.39 -3.26 15.50
N ALA A 203 20.13 -3.09 15.94
CA ALA A 203 19.80 -3.00 17.36
C ALA A 203 20.15 -4.30 18.11
N VAL A 204 19.84 -5.46 17.53
CA VAL A 204 20.21 -6.78 18.10
C VAL A 204 21.71 -6.94 18.20
N VAL A 205 22.46 -6.63 17.14
CA VAL A 205 23.93 -6.73 17.12
C VAL A 205 24.55 -5.80 18.16
N THR A 206 24.04 -4.57 18.31
CA THR A 206 24.50 -3.61 19.32
C THR A 206 24.34 -4.19 20.73
N VAL A 207 23.18 -4.77 21.06
CA VAL A 207 22.96 -5.40 22.37
C VAL A 207 23.87 -6.62 22.57
N GLN A 208 24.01 -7.49 21.57
CA GLN A 208 24.81 -8.70 21.68
C GLN A 208 26.31 -8.45 21.83
N SER A 209 26.81 -7.37 21.23
CA SER A 209 28.21 -6.94 21.34
C SER A 209 28.49 -6.08 22.58
N GLY A 210 27.46 -5.73 23.36
CA GLY A 210 27.59 -4.83 24.52
C GLY A 210 27.85 -3.37 24.13
N GLY A 211 27.49 -2.97 22.91
CA GLY A 211 27.63 -1.61 22.41
C GLY A 211 26.57 -0.65 22.99
N ASP A 212 26.75 0.64 22.71
CA ASP A 212 25.84 1.69 23.17
C ASP A 212 24.66 1.88 22.20
N LEU A 213 23.46 1.50 22.66
CA LEU A 213 22.21 1.71 21.92
C LEU A 213 21.93 3.19 21.61
N LYS A 214 22.36 4.10 22.50
CA LYS A 214 22.21 5.54 22.28
C LYS A 214 23.03 5.97 21.07
N GLU A 215 24.28 5.52 20.98
CA GLU A 215 25.14 5.86 19.85
C GLU A 215 24.59 5.28 18.54
N TYR A 216 24.17 4.01 18.58
CA TYR A 216 23.54 3.35 17.44
C TYR A 216 22.29 4.10 16.93
N PHE A 217 21.30 4.34 17.78
CA PHE A 217 20.06 5.01 17.35
C PHE A 217 20.30 6.48 16.95
N ASN A 218 21.23 7.20 17.58
CA ASN A 218 21.57 8.56 17.15
C ASN A 218 22.23 8.58 15.77
N ALA A 219 23.18 7.67 15.52
CA ALA A 219 23.83 7.55 14.22
C ALA A 219 22.82 7.21 13.13
N THR A 220 21.99 6.19 13.35
CA THR A 220 20.96 5.78 12.38
C THR A 220 19.87 6.85 12.20
N ALA A 221 19.47 7.55 13.26
CA ALA A 221 18.54 8.67 13.15
C ALA A 221 19.09 9.78 12.26
N LYS A 222 20.38 10.12 12.42
CA LYS A 222 21.03 11.14 11.59
C LYS A 222 21.04 10.75 10.11
N VAL A 223 21.34 9.48 9.80
CA VAL A 223 21.32 8.98 8.42
C VAL A 223 19.91 9.07 7.83
N GLN A 224 18.88 8.54 8.52
CA GLN A 224 17.52 8.53 7.98
C GLN A 224 16.90 9.92 7.87
N LEU A 225 17.24 10.84 8.78
CA LEU A 225 16.79 12.23 8.68
C LEU A 225 17.48 12.96 7.53
N GLU A 226 18.76 12.71 7.27
CA GLU A 226 19.45 13.31 6.11
C GLU A 226 18.91 12.73 4.79
N GLU A 227 18.64 11.42 4.72
CA GLU A 227 17.97 10.80 3.56
C GLU A 227 16.59 11.43 3.32
N LYS A 228 15.78 11.59 4.37
CA LYS A 228 14.48 12.26 4.28
C LYS A 228 14.62 13.71 3.80
N LYS A 229 15.61 14.45 4.32
CA LYS A 229 15.89 15.82 3.91
C LYS A 229 16.29 15.90 2.43
N MET A 230 17.15 14.99 1.95
CA MET A 230 17.51 14.91 0.52
C MET A 230 16.29 14.62 -0.36
N LEU A 231 15.39 13.73 0.05
CA LEU A 231 14.15 13.45 -0.67
C LEU A 231 13.23 14.68 -0.73
N MET A 232 13.11 15.41 0.39
CA MET A 232 12.34 16.66 0.43
C MET A 232 12.95 17.77 -0.44
N GLN A 233 14.28 17.87 -0.49
CA GLN A 233 14.98 18.79 -1.38
C GLN A 233 14.71 18.46 -2.85
N LYS A 234 14.87 17.20 -3.26
CA LYS A 234 14.55 16.75 -4.63
C LYS A 234 13.09 17.02 -5.00
N THR A 235 12.17 16.81 -4.06
CA THR A 235 10.75 17.13 -4.25
C THR A 235 10.55 18.63 -4.48
N THR A 236 11.22 19.47 -3.69
CA THR A 236 11.14 20.94 -3.80
C THR A 236 11.76 21.43 -5.11
N GLU A 237 12.90 20.88 -5.53
CA GLU A 237 13.52 21.15 -6.83
C GLU A 237 12.58 20.79 -7.97
N SER A 238 11.95 19.62 -7.89
CA SER A 238 11.01 19.16 -8.90
C SER A 238 9.76 20.06 -8.99
N LEU A 239 9.21 20.50 -7.85
CA LEU A 239 8.14 21.50 -7.80
C LEU A 239 8.60 22.85 -8.38
N GLY A 240 9.85 23.25 -8.14
CA GLY A 240 10.46 24.43 -8.75
C GLY A 240 10.51 24.35 -10.27
N SER A 241 10.93 23.21 -10.83
CA SER A 241 10.92 22.98 -12.28
C SER A 241 9.50 23.00 -12.86
N VAL A 242 8.50 22.47 -12.15
CA VAL A 242 7.10 22.54 -12.58
C VAL A 242 6.61 23.99 -12.58
N ALA A 243 6.97 24.79 -11.57
CA ALA A 243 6.64 26.21 -11.52
C ALA A 243 7.27 27.01 -12.68
N GLU A 244 8.51 26.68 -13.06
CA GLU A 244 9.16 27.26 -14.23
C GLU A 244 8.38 26.95 -15.51
N ILE A 245 8.05 25.67 -15.75
CA ILE A 245 7.26 25.25 -16.92
C ILE A 245 5.88 25.92 -16.90
N TYR A 246 5.25 26.08 -15.74
CA TYR A 246 3.99 26.81 -15.59
C TYR A 246 4.13 28.26 -16.09
N THR A 247 5.15 29.00 -15.66
CA THR A 247 5.33 30.39 -16.11
C THR A 247 5.57 30.48 -17.62
N ILE A 248 6.36 29.58 -18.20
CA ILE A 248 6.64 29.58 -19.64
C ILE A 248 5.39 29.21 -20.45
N LEU A 249 4.70 28.13 -20.09
CA LEU A 249 3.63 27.55 -20.91
C LEU A 249 2.27 28.22 -20.70
N LEU A 250 1.97 28.71 -19.50
CA LEU A 250 0.66 29.30 -19.18
C LEU A 250 0.68 30.84 -19.15
N ILE A 251 1.84 31.47 -19.03
CA ILE A 251 1.94 32.94 -19.03
C ILE A 251 2.64 33.43 -20.30
N VAL A 252 3.89 33.04 -20.52
CA VAL A 252 4.71 33.59 -21.61
C VAL A 252 4.20 33.14 -22.98
N PHE A 253 3.98 31.84 -23.18
CA PHE A 253 3.53 31.29 -24.46
C PHE A 253 2.16 31.85 -24.90
N PRO A 254 1.12 31.89 -24.05
CA PRO A 254 -0.16 32.44 -24.45
C PRO A 254 -0.09 33.94 -24.71
N LEU A 255 0.69 34.69 -23.93
CA LEU A 255 0.90 36.12 -24.17
C LEU A 255 1.53 36.36 -25.55
N LEU A 256 2.62 35.64 -25.87
CA LEU A 256 3.27 35.75 -27.18
C LEU A 256 2.33 35.31 -28.32
N ALA A 257 1.58 34.23 -28.12
CA ALA A 257 0.61 33.76 -29.10
C ALA A 257 -0.49 34.80 -29.35
N VAL A 258 -1.04 35.42 -28.30
CA VAL A 258 -2.04 36.49 -28.41
C VAL A 258 -1.47 37.71 -29.13
N ILE A 259 -0.24 38.14 -28.82
CA ILE A 259 0.42 39.26 -29.50
C ILE A 259 0.61 38.95 -30.99
N MET A 260 1.13 37.76 -31.32
CA MET A 260 1.36 37.35 -32.70
C MET A 260 0.05 37.25 -33.50
N LEU A 261 -0.98 36.63 -32.93
CA LEU A 261 -2.31 36.56 -33.55
C LEU A 261 -2.93 37.95 -33.71
N SER A 262 -2.72 38.86 -32.76
CA SER A 262 -3.21 40.24 -32.86
C SER A 262 -2.56 40.99 -34.02
N ILE A 263 -1.23 40.87 -34.18
CA ILE A 263 -0.49 41.48 -35.30
C ILE A 263 -0.95 40.88 -36.64
N MET A 264 -1.07 39.54 -36.70
CA MET A 264 -1.54 38.86 -37.91
C MET A 264 -2.97 39.24 -38.27
N GLY A 265 -3.85 39.45 -37.28
CA GLY A 265 -5.25 39.83 -37.49
C GLY A 265 -5.42 41.17 -38.20
N ILE A 266 -4.43 42.06 -38.10
CA ILE A 266 -4.39 43.34 -38.82
C ILE A 266 -4.06 43.12 -40.31
N MET A 267 -3.22 42.13 -40.63
CA MET A 267 -2.78 41.86 -42.01
C MET A 267 -3.70 40.89 -42.76
N SER A 268 -4.15 39.82 -42.10
CA SER A 268 -5.06 38.80 -42.63
C SER A 268 -6.09 38.45 -41.56
N PRO A 269 -7.41 38.58 -41.85
CA PRO A 269 -8.47 38.23 -40.91
C PRO A 269 -8.58 36.72 -40.61
N SER A 270 -7.98 35.88 -41.45
CA SER A 270 -8.06 34.42 -41.30
C SER A 270 -6.69 33.76 -41.33
N LEU A 271 -6.55 32.70 -40.52
CA LEU A 271 -5.38 31.82 -40.46
C LEU A 271 -5.88 30.38 -40.55
N ALA A 272 -5.38 29.62 -41.52
CA ALA A 272 -5.76 28.22 -41.76
C ALA A 272 -7.28 27.98 -41.87
N GLY A 273 -8.03 28.95 -42.42
CA GLY A 273 -9.49 28.86 -42.59
C GLY A 273 -10.31 29.20 -41.35
N PHE A 274 -9.67 29.54 -40.23
CA PHE A 274 -10.31 30.03 -39.02
C PHE A 274 -10.13 31.54 -38.88
N ASP A 275 -11.16 32.18 -38.35
CA ASP A 275 -11.10 33.58 -37.92
C ASP A 275 -10.14 33.72 -36.72
N LEU A 276 -9.23 34.71 -36.77
CA LEU A 276 -8.19 34.85 -35.74
C LEU A 276 -8.77 35.22 -34.37
N ILE A 277 -9.88 35.97 -34.33
CA ILE A 277 -10.55 36.31 -33.07
C ILE A 277 -11.08 35.03 -32.42
N THR A 278 -11.65 34.13 -33.23
CA THR A 278 -12.08 32.81 -32.77
C THR A 278 -10.92 31.98 -32.22
N LEU A 279 -9.77 31.95 -32.89
CA LEU A 279 -8.58 31.23 -32.42
C LEU A 279 -8.03 31.81 -31.10
N MET A 280 -8.01 33.13 -30.97
CA MET A 280 -7.60 33.83 -29.74
C MET A 280 -8.55 33.48 -28.58
N ASN A 281 -9.87 33.49 -28.82
CA ASN A 281 -10.86 33.12 -27.82
C ASN A 281 -10.72 31.65 -27.38
N ILE A 282 -10.48 30.72 -28.30
CA ILE A 282 -10.21 29.31 -27.97
C ILE A 282 -8.94 29.19 -27.11
N LEU A 283 -7.88 29.90 -27.48
CA LEU A 283 -6.63 29.86 -26.72
C LEU A 283 -6.83 30.40 -25.29
N THR A 284 -7.50 31.53 -25.12
CA THR A 284 -7.70 32.16 -23.81
C THR A 284 -8.73 31.43 -22.95
N PHE A 285 -9.87 31.01 -23.50
CA PHE A 285 -10.98 30.45 -22.71
C PHE A 285 -10.98 28.92 -22.63
N ALA A 286 -10.31 28.21 -23.56
CA ALA A 286 -10.22 26.75 -23.53
C ALA A 286 -8.81 26.27 -23.20
N VAL A 287 -7.80 26.69 -23.97
CA VAL A 287 -6.44 26.10 -23.85
C VAL A 287 -5.78 26.47 -22.53
N ILE A 288 -5.80 27.75 -22.12
CA ILE A 288 -5.20 28.19 -20.85
C ILE A 288 -5.86 27.50 -19.64
N PRO A 289 -7.20 27.53 -19.46
CA PRO A 289 -7.83 26.88 -18.31
C PRO A 289 -7.62 25.37 -18.29
N LEU A 290 -7.72 24.70 -19.45
CA LEU A 290 -7.50 23.26 -19.54
C LEU A 290 -6.06 22.88 -19.15
N SER A 291 -5.08 23.63 -19.66
CA SER A 291 -3.66 23.42 -19.34
C SER A 291 -3.37 23.73 -17.87
N GLY A 292 -4.06 24.71 -17.27
CA GLY A 292 -4.00 25.00 -15.85
C GLY A 292 -4.52 23.86 -14.98
N VAL A 293 -5.67 23.28 -15.33
CA VAL A 293 -6.22 22.10 -14.62
C VAL A 293 -5.27 20.91 -14.73
N LEU A 294 -4.70 20.67 -15.91
CA LEU A 294 -3.72 19.60 -16.12
C LEU A 294 -2.50 19.77 -15.21
N MET A 295 -1.95 20.99 -15.14
CA MET A 295 -0.81 21.30 -14.26
C MET A 295 -1.14 21.14 -12.78
N LEU A 296 -2.34 21.53 -12.34
CA LEU A 296 -2.77 21.33 -10.95
C LEU A 296 -2.82 19.86 -10.56
N VAL A 297 -3.38 19.00 -11.44
CA VAL A 297 -3.41 17.55 -11.20
C VAL A 297 -1.99 16.98 -11.14
N MET A 298 -1.09 17.43 -12.02
CA MET A 298 0.31 17.00 -12.00
C MET A 298 0.99 17.39 -10.67
N MET A 299 0.80 18.62 -10.19
CA MET A 299 1.35 19.05 -8.89
C MET A 299 0.82 18.21 -7.73
N ASP A 300 -0.47 17.89 -7.67
CA ASP A 300 -1.05 17.07 -6.59
C ASP A 300 -0.43 15.67 -6.52
N THR A 301 -0.06 15.10 -7.67
CA THR A 301 0.61 13.77 -7.70
C THR A 301 2.08 13.80 -7.26
N MET A 302 2.74 14.96 -7.34
CA MET A 302 4.16 15.10 -7.02
C MET A 302 4.39 15.46 -5.56
N VAL A 303 3.43 16.12 -4.92
CA VAL A 303 3.50 16.43 -3.48
C VAL A 303 3.25 15.12 -2.69
N PRO A 304 4.24 14.60 -1.96
CA PRO A 304 4.04 13.43 -1.11
C PRO A 304 2.96 13.76 -0.08
N LYS A 305 1.91 12.93 -0.02
CA LYS A 305 0.88 13.05 1.01
C LYS A 305 1.50 12.71 2.35
N ARG A 306 1.24 13.57 3.34
CA ARG A 306 1.62 13.36 4.74
C ARG A 306 0.84 12.20 5.35
#